data_AF-A0A4Q1ZST2-F1
#
_entry.id   AF-A0A4Q1ZST2-F1
#
_cell.length_a   1.000
_cell.length_b   1.000
_cell.length_c   1.000
_cell.angle_alpha   90.00
_cell.angle_beta   90.00
_cell.angle_gamma   90.00
#
_symmetry.space_group_name_H-M   'P 1'
#
loop_
_entity.id
_entity.type
_entity.pdbx_description
1 polymer ?
#
loop_
_entity_poly.entity_id
_entity_poly.type
_entity_poly.pdbx_seq_one_letter_code
_entity_poly.pdbx_strand_id
1 'polypeptide(L)'
;MSMEGKYRLITRSDFDGLVCAVLLKDMGLIDDIKFVHPKDMQDGIIQVTEFDITTNLPYVSGAYLAFDHHLSETIRNQEVAENHIIDPNAPSAARVVYDYYKDKHQFREDWQEMLLAVDKADSAQFTKEDILEPKGWELLSFLMDARTGLGRFRAFRISNYTLMMELIDYCRDHTIDEILELPDVKERVELYFRYEDDFKKMIQNHAKVYDEILVVDLRDVDPILPGNRFIKYALYPETQISIQVMWGLKKQNTVFTVGKSIINRSSDVNIGEVMLQYGGGGHKNAGTCQIPNDKTEELLVEVIGKLKA
;
A
#
# COMPACT_ATOMS: atom_id res chain seq x y z
N MET A 1 12.35 20.59 -26.28
CA MET A 1 11.96 21.47 -25.17
C MET A 1 13.00 21.29 -24.09
N SER A 2 13.71 22.34 -23.68
CA SER A 2 14.66 22.29 -22.58
C SER A 2 13.89 21.95 -21.29
N MET A 3 14.25 20.85 -20.62
CA MET A 3 13.76 20.53 -19.29
C MET A 3 14.44 21.46 -18.27
N GLU A 4 14.06 22.74 -18.25
CA GLU A 4 14.50 23.70 -17.24
C GLU A 4 13.48 23.74 -16.11
N GLY A 5 13.67 22.82 -15.16
CA GLY A 5 12.94 22.76 -13.90
C GLY A 5 13.13 21.38 -13.29
N LYS A 6 13.90 21.29 -12.19
CA LYS A 6 13.87 20.10 -11.34
C LYS A 6 12.67 20.26 -10.40
N TYR A 7 11.78 19.28 -10.41
CA TYR A 7 10.55 19.29 -9.64
C TYR A 7 10.73 18.54 -8.31
N ARG A 8 9.88 18.84 -7.34
CA ARG A 8 9.70 17.98 -6.16
C ARG A 8 8.64 16.92 -6.47
N LEU A 9 8.95 15.66 -6.22
CA LEU A 9 7.96 14.59 -6.24
C LEU A 9 7.20 14.54 -4.92
N ILE A 10 5.88 14.55 -4.97
CA ILE A 10 5.01 14.25 -3.83
C ILE A 10 4.31 12.92 -4.12
N THR A 11 4.54 11.91 -3.29
CA THR A 11 4.00 10.57 -3.52
C THR A 11 3.77 9.82 -2.20
N ARG A 12 3.30 8.58 -2.26
CA ARG A 12 3.11 7.71 -1.10
C ARG A 12 4.41 6.99 -0.74
N SER A 13 4.59 6.66 0.54
CA SER A 13 5.72 5.84 1.01
C SER A 13 5.41 4.34 0.84
N ASP A 14 5.18 3.91 -0.40
CA ASP A 14 4.98 2.51 -0.78
C ASP A 14 5.76 2.16 -2.06
N PHE A 15 5.61 0.92 -2.53
CA PHE A 15 6.38 0.43 -3.66
C PHE A 15 6.07 1.18 -4.97
N ASP A 16 4.82 1.63 -5.16
CA ASP A 16 4.44 2.43 -6.33
C ASP A 16 5.09 3.82 -6.30
N GLY A 17 5.08 4.49 -5.15
CA GLY A 17 5.82 5.74 -4.97
C GLY A 17 7.33 5.60 -5.16
N LEU A 18 7.94 4.48 -4.72
CA LEU A 18 9.35 4.16 -4.97
C LEU A 18 9.64 4.06 -6.47
N VAL A 19 8.87 3.26 -7.23
CA VAL A 19 9.11 3.08 -8.67
C VAL A 19 8.82 4.38 -9.45
N CYS A 20 7.79 5.14 -9.07
CA CYS A 20 7.57 6.48 -9.63
C CYS A 20 8.81 7.38 -9.47
N ALA A 21 9.39 7.40 -8.28
CA ALA A 21 10.60 8.19 -8.00
C ALA A 21 11.80 7.71 -8.82
N VAL A 22 12.00 6.41 -8.97
CA VAL A 22 13.07 5.82 -9.80
C VAL A 22 12.94 6.30 -11.26
N LEU A 23 11.76 6.17 -11.86
CA LEU A 23 11.51 6.57 -13.24
C LEU A 23 11.73 8.07 -13.46
N LEU A 24 11.19 8.92 -12.58
CA LEU A 24 11.30 10.36 -12.69
C LEU A 24 12.72 10.87 -12.45
N LYS A 25 13.45 10.26 -11.51
CA LYS A 25 14.85 10.60 -11.21
C LYS A 25 15.79 10.18 -12.33
N ASP A 26 15.52 9.07 -13.00
CA ASP A 26 16.27 8.61 -14.17
C ASP A 26 16.24 9.59 -15.34
N MET A 27 15.07 10.21 -15.57
CA MET A 27 14.91 11.29 -16.54
C MET A 27 15.53 12.63 -16.09
N GLY A 28 16.03 12.72 -14.86
CA GLY A 28 16.52 13.97 -14.27
C GLY A 28 15.42 15.00 -14.02
N LEU A 29 14.14 14.59 -13.94
CA LEU A 29 13.01 15.49 -13.74
C LEU A 29 12.87 15.96 -12.29
N ILE A 30 13.38 15.21 -11.31
CA ILE A 30 13.19 15.50 -9.89
C ILE A 30 14.52 15.57 -9.12
N ASP A 31 14.58 16.40 -8.09
CA ASP A 31 15.68 16.48 -7.11
C ASP A 31 15.25 16.47 -5.64
N ASP A 32 13.96 16.63 -5.37
CA ASP A 32 13.39 16.51 -4.02
C ASP A 32 12.21 15.54 -4.02
N ILE A 33 11.99 14.86 -2.90
CA ILE A 33 10.93 13.87 -2.73
C ILE A 33 10.30 14.00 -1.36
N LYS A 34 8.97 14.12 -1.34
CA LYS A 34 8.17 14.18 -0.13
C LYS A 34 7.13 13.06 -0.13
N PHE A 35 7.29 12.14 0.82
CA PHE A 35 6.28 11.11 1.06
C PHE A 35 5.14 11.66 1.94
N VAL A 36 3.89 11.43 1.53
CA VAL A 36 2.69 11.91 2.22
C VAL A 36 1.60 10.85 2.25
N HIS A 37 0.62 10.99 3.14
CA HIS A 37 -0.57 10.16 3.14
C HIS A 37 -1.67 10.80 2.26
N PRO A 38 -2.49 10.03 1.51
CA PRO A 38 -3.57 10.57 0.68
C PRO A 38 -4.55 11.50 1.42
N LYS A 39 -4.80 11.20 2.71
CA LYS A 39 -5.63 12.05 3.57
C LYS A 39 -5.05 13.45 3.75
N ASP A 40 -3.73 13.59 3.89
CA ASP A 40 -3.10 14.89 4.11
C ASP A 40 -3.21 15.77 2.86
N MET A 41 -3.25 15.16 1.67
CA MET A 41 -3.56 15.84 0.41
C MET A 41 -5.02 16.30 0.37
N GLN A 42 -5.97 15.41 0.71
CA GLN A 42 -7.41 15.73 0.74
C GLN A 42 -7.76 16.82 1.76
N ASP A 43 -7.10 16.81 2.92
CA ASP A 43 -7.30 17.79 3.98
C ASP A 43 -6.57 19.13 3.67
N GLY A 44 -5.84 19.24 2.56
CA GLY A 44 -5.12 20.46 2.16
C GLY A 44 -3.92 20.80 3.05
N ILE A 45 -3.38 19.82 3.78
CA ILE A 45 -2.25 20.00 4.70
C ILE A 45 -0.93 20.14 3.91
N ILE A 46 -0.85 19.46 2.77
CA ILE A 46 0.33 19.47 1.91
C ILE A 46 0.26 20.66 0.95
N GLN A 47 1.22 21.57 1.06
CA GLN A 47 1.38 22.65 0.10
C GLN A 47 1.92 22.10 -1.24
N VAL A 48 1.10 22.23 -2.29
CA VAL A 48 1.41 21.87 -3.68
C VAL A 48 1.51 23.15 -4.52
N THR A 49 2.49 23.20 -5.42
CA THR A 49 2.86 24.35 -6.27
C THR A 49 3.17 23.89 -7.69
N GLU A 50 3.36 24.83 -8.63
CA GLU A 50 3.74 24.50 -10.02
C GLU A 50 5.14 23.87 -10.15
N PHE A 51 5.88 23.70 -9.06
CA PHE A 51 7.17 22.99 -9.01
C PHE A 51 7.02 21.55 -8.49
N ASP A 52 5.80 21.04 -8.36
CA ASP A 52 5.50 19.71 -7.84
C ASP A 52 4.98 18.76 -8.91
N ILE A 53 5.51 17.52 -8.93
CA ILE A 53 4.88 16.38 -9.60
C ILE A 53 4.23 15.52 -8.52
N THR A 54 2.97 15.13 -8.70
CA THR A 54 2.29 14.21 -7.78
C THR A 54 2.08 12.85 -8.43
N THR A 55 2.28 11.75 -7.70
CA THR A 55 1.95 10.40 -8.18
C THR A 55 1.17 9.60 -7.12
N ASN A 56 0.19 8.81 -7.54
CA ASN A 56 -0.63 7.95 -6.67
C ASN A 56 -1.23 8.73 -5.47
N LEU A 57 -1.76 9.93 -5.75
CA LEU A 57 -2.33 10.81 -4.74
C LEU A 57 -3.54 11.55 -5.31
N PRO A 58 -4.51 11.92 -4.45
CA PRO A 58 -5.65 12.74 -4.86
C PRO A 58 -5.23 13.99 -5.63
N TYR A 59 -5.95 14.28 -6.72
CA TYR A 59 -5.58 15.35 -7.65
C TYR A 59 -5.61 16.73 -6.97
N VAL A 60 -4.58 17.55 -7.26
CA VAL A 60 -4.49 18.95 -6.86
C VAL A 60 -4.07 19.78 -8.07
N SER A 61 -4.88 20.77 -8.43
CA SER A 61 -4.69 21.56 -9.66
C SER A 61 -3.41 22.38 -9.71
N GLY A 62 -2.82 22.68 -8.55
CA GLY A 62 -1.56 23.43 -8.45
C GLY A 62 -0.32 22.66 -8.90
N ALA A 63 -0.38 21.34 -9.07
CA ALA A 63 0.77 20.54 -9.49
C ALA A 63 1.17 20.82 -10.95
N TYR A 64 2.46 20.68 -11.28
CA TYR A 64 2.94 20.69 -12.65
C TYR A 64 2.35 19.54 -13.46
N LEU A 65 2.45 18.32 -12.93
CA LEU A 65 1.83 17.10 -13.46
C LEU A 65 1.35 16.24 -12.29
N ALA A 66 0.18 15.64 -12.46
CA ALA A 66 -0.41 14.70 -11.52
C ALA A 66 -0.69 13.37 -12.21
N PHE A 67 0.02 12.31 -11.80
CA PHE A 67 -0.16 10.95 -12.32
C PHE A 67 -1.02 10.11 -11.38
N ASP A 68 -2.09 9.54 -11.91
CA ASP A 68 -2.99 8.68 -11.13
C ASP A 68 -3.59 7.56 -12.00
N HIS A 69 -4.16 6.57 -11.34
CA HIS A 69 -4.87 5.44 -11.91
C HIS A 69 -6.14 5.07 -11.12
N HIS A 70 -6.48 5.82 -10.06
CA HIS A 70 -7.68 5.55 -9.28
C HIS A 70 -8.95 6.01 -9.99
N LEU A 71 -9.86 5.09 -10.28
CA LEU A 71 -11.20 5.40 -10.82
C LEU A 71 -11.97 6.42 -9.95
N SER A 72 -11.74 6.44 -8.63
CA SER A 72 -12.38 7.43 -7.75
C SER A 72 -12.05 8.87 -8.12
N GLU A 73 -10.86 9.12 -8.67
CA GLU A 73 -10.44 10.48 -9.05
C GLU A 73 -11.05 10.91 -10.39
N THR A 74 -11.40 9.99 -11.29
CA THR A 74 -12.19 10.33 -12.49
C THR A 74 -13.63 10.71 -12.15
N ILE A 75 -14.16 10.18 -11.05
CA ILE A 75 -15.50 10.51 -10.55
C ILE A 75 -15.48 11.85 -9.79
N ARG A 76 -14.44 12.07 -8.98
CA ARG A 76 -14.27 13.30 -8.18
C ARG A 76 -13.98 14.51 -9.06
N ASN A 77 -13.17 14.34 -10.10
CA ASN A 77 -12.75 15.40 -11.01
C ASN A 77 -13.47 15.23 -12.36
N GLN A 78 -14.68 15.79 -12.47
CA GLN A 78 -15.56 15.62 -13.64
C GLN A 78 -14.95 16.16 -14.95
N GLU A 79 -14.08 17.16 -14.84
CA GLU A 79 -13.27 17.67 -15.95
C GLU A 79 -11.80 17.32 -15.68
N VAL A 80 -11.20 16.53 -16.58
CA VAL A 80 -9.78 16.16 -16.50
C VAL A 80 -8.95 17.30 -17.06
N ALA A 81 -8.25 18.01 -16.18
CA ALA A 81 -7.33 19.06 -16.56
C ALA A 81 -6.13 18.50 -17.35
N GLU A 82 -5.48 19.33 -18.18
CA GLU A 82 -4.35 18.90 -19.01
C GLU A 82 -3.15 18.36 -18.21
N ASN A 83 -2.95 18.86 -16.98
CA ASN A 83 -1.90 18.38 -16.08
C ASN A 83 -2.28 17.10 -15.31
N HIS A 84 -3.50 16.60 -15.45
CA HIS A 84 -3.97 15.38 -14.79
C HIS A 84 -3.83 14.18 -15.74
N ILE A 85 -2.70 13.48 -15.62
CA ILE A 85 -2.40 12.29 -16.40
C ILE A 85 -2.97 11.08 -15.67
N ILE A 86 -4.18 10.68 -16.05
CA ILE A 86 -4.91 9.59 -15.39
C ILE A 86 -5.29 8.48 -16.35
N ASP A 87 -4.99 7.23 -15.98
CA ASP A 87 -5.50 6.04 -16.64
C ASP A 87 -6.12 5.07 -15.62
N PRO A 88 -7.47 5.01 -15.50
CA PRO A 88 -8.13 4.16 -14.51
C PRO A 88 -7.98 2.65 -14.77
N ASN A 89 -7.44 2.26 -15.93
CA ASN A 89 -7.17 0.86 -16.25
C ASN A 89 -5.72 0.45 -15.95
N ALA A 90 -4.85 1.42 -15.67
CA ALA A 90 -3.47 1.13 -15.32
C ALA A 90 -3.40 0.46 -13.92
N PRO A 91 -2.60 -0.60 -13.76
CA PRO A 91 -2.49 -1.32 -12.49
C PRO A 91 -1.73 -0.57 -11.38
N SER A 92 -0.98 0.48 -11.73
CA SER A 92 -0.19 1.31 -10.81
C SER A 92 0.02 2.72 -11.38
N ALA A 93 0.35 3.72 -10.55
CA ALA A 93 0.72 5.04 -11.06
C ALA A 93 2.10 5.02 -11.74
N ALA A 94 3.03 4.15 -11.31
CA ALA A 94 4.31 3.92 -11.97
C ALA A 94 4.12 3.48 -13.43
N ARG A 95 3.10 2.64 -13.71
CA ARG A 95 2.75 2.28 -15.08
C ARG A 95 2.30 3.49 -15.90
N VAL A 96 1.49 4.37 -15.32
CA VAL A 96 1.04 5.60 -15.98
C VAL A 96 2.23 6.52 -16.29
N VAL A 97 3.17 6.69 -15.35
CA VAL A 97 4.42 7.44 -15.57
C VAL A 97 5.24 6.82 -16.69
N TYR A 98 5.45 5.50 -16.65
CA TYR A 98 6.20 4.79 -17.68
C TYR A 98 5.56 4.96 -19.07
N ASP A 99 4.26 4.71 -19.19
CA ASP A 99 3.55 4.78 -20.48
C ASP A 99 3.49 6.20 -21.05
N TYR A 100 3.46 7.22 -20.20
CA TYR A 100 3.50 8.62 -20.62
C TYR A 100 4.86 9.03 -21.22
N TYR A 101 5.96 8.41 -20.77
CA TYR A 101 7.32 8.78 -21.14
C TYR A 101 8.07 7.76 -22.01
N LYS A 102 7.60 6.51 -22.16
CA LYS A 102 8.33 5.44 -22.87
C LYS A 102 8.72 5.75 -24.32
N ASP A 103 7.96 6.60 -25.00
CA ASP A 103 8.27 7.03 -26.39
C ASP A 103 9.18 8.28 -26.43
N LYS A 104 9.45 8.90 -25.27
CA LYS A 104 10.23 10.14 -25.11
C LYS A 104 11.55 9.92 -24.36
N HIS A 105 11.67 8.82 -23.61
CA HIS A 105 12.84 8.48 -22.81
C HIS A 105 13.10 6.97 -22.86
N GLN A 106 14.36 6.59 -23.01
CA GLN A 106 14.75 5.18 -23.06
C GLN A 106 15.03 4.66 -21.64
N PHE A 107 14.02 4.05 -21.02
CA PHE A 107 14.19 3.32 -19.77
C PHE A 107 15.02 2.05 -19.95
N ARG A 108 15.66 1.58 -18.88
CA ARG A 108 16.41 0.33 -18.90
C ARG A 108 15.48 -0.86 -19.19
N GLU A 109 15.93 -1.77 -20.05
CA GLU A 109 15.14 -2.96 -20.43
C GLU A 109 14.90 -3.90 -19.24
N ASP A 110 15.84 -4.00 -18.31
CA ASP A 110 15.72 -4.86 -17.13
C ASP A 110 14.72 -4.32 -16.08
N TRP A 111 14.23 -3.10 -16.22
CA TRP A 111 13.18 -2.56 -15.34
C TRP A 111 11.79 -3.14 -15.63
N GLN A 112 11.61 -3.93 -16.68
CA GLN A 112 10.33 -4.59 -16.92
C GLN A 112 9.92 -5.49 -15.74
N GLU A 113 10.86 -6.15 -15.07
CA GLU A 113 10.54 -6.98 -13.90
C GLU A 113 10.04 -6.14 -12.71
N MET A 114 10.71 -5.00 -12.46
CA MET A 114 10.29 -4.05 -11.43
C MET A 114 8.90 -3.47 -11.74
N LEU A 115 8.65 -3.10 -13.01
CA LEU A 115 7.36 -2.58 -13.47
C LEU A 115 6.24 -3.63 -13.34
N LEU A 116 6.51 -4.89 -13.67
CA LEU A 116 5.53 -5.97 -13.47
C LEU A 116 5.24 -6.21 -11.99
N ALA A 117 6.25 -6.12 -11.13
CA ALA A 117 6.09 -6.30 -9.69
C ALA A 117 5.30 -5.17 -9.05
N VAL A 118 5.51 -3.91 -9.44
CA VAL A 118 4.75 -2.77 -8.90
C VAL A 118 3.29 -2.82 -9.35
N ASP A 119 3.04 -3.20 -10.60
CA ASP A 119 1.69 -3.43 -11.14
C ASP A 119 0.96 -4.50 -10.32
N LYS A 120 1.65 -5.61 -10.02
CA LYS A 120 1.12 -6.69 -9.20
C LYS A 120 0.85 -6.25 -7.76
N ALA A 121 1.75 -5.47 -7.17
CA ALA A 121 1.66 -5.02 -5.79
C ALA A 121 0.49 -4.06 -5.56
N ASP A 122 0.36 -3.06 -6.42
CA ASP A 122 -0.63 -1.99 -6.24
C ASP A 122 -2.05 -2.45 -6.60
N SER A 123 -2.21 -3.24 -7.68
CA SER A 123 -3.46 -3.93 -8.03
C SER A 123 -3.77 -5.16 -7.14
N ALA A 124 -2.86 -5.49 -6.23
CA ALA A 124 -2.91 -6.64 -5.32
C ALA A 124 -3.17 -7.98 -6.05
N GLN A 125 -2.56 -8.18 -7.21
CA GLN A 125 -2.66 -9.40 -8.05
C GLN A 125 -1.65 -10.48 -7.64
N PHE A 126 -1.45 -10.66 -6.33
CA PHE A 126 -0.61 -11.74 -5.82
C PHE A 126 -1.33 -13.09 -5.84
N THR A 127 -0.59 -14.11 -6.26
CA THR A 127 -0.92 -15.53 -6.09
C THR A 127 -0.68 -15.95 -4.64
N LYS A 128 -1.15 -17.15 -4.30
CA LYS A 128 -0.90 -17.73 -2.97
C LYS A 128 0.61 -17.97 -2.73
N GLU A 129 1.37 -18.30 -3.76
CA GLU A 129 2.83 -18.50 -3.66
C GLU A 129 3.53 -17.18 -3.36
N ASP A 130 3.25 -16.12 -4.11
CA ASP A 130 3.87 -14.80 -3.87
C ASP A 130 3.63 -14.31 -2.43
N ILE A 131 2.46 -14.63 -1.86
CA ILE A 131 2.09 -14.27 -0.49
C ILE A 131 2.86 -15.10 0.55
N LEU A 132 3.00 -16.41 0.33
CA LEU A 132 3.57 -17.33 1.31
C LEU A 132 5.09 -17.45 1.21
N GLU A 133 5.65 -17.23 0.03
CA GLU A 133 7.07 -17.38 -0.29
C GLU A 133 7.55 -16.16 -1.11
N PRO A 134 7.40 -14.93 -0.59
CA PRO A 134 7.77 -13.74 -1.33
C PRO A 134 9.27 -13.71 -1.61
N LYS A 135 9.62 -13.36 -2.84
CA LYS A 135 11.00 -13.23 -3.31
C LYS A 135 11.16 -12.00 -4.19
N GLY A 136 12.41 -11.59 -4.40
CA GLY A 136 12.73 -10.47 -5.29
C GLY A 136 11.91 -9.21 -5.01
N TRP A 137 11.31 -8.65 -6.06
CA TRP A 137 10.57 -7.39 -5.99
C TRP A 137 9.30 -7.49 -5.15
N GLU A 138 8.67 -8.66 -5.10
CA GLU A 138 7.46 -8.88 -4.31
C GLU A 138 7.79 -8.84 -2.82
N LEU A 139 8.91 -9.46 -2.42
CA LEU A 139 9.45 -9.34 -1.07
C LEU A 139 9.74 -7.88 -0.73
N LEU A 140 10.46 -7.16 -1.60
CA LEU A 140 10.75 -5.74 -1.37
C LEU A 140 9.45 -4.93 -1.19
N SER A 141 8.43 -5.19 -2.02
CA SER A 141 7.13 -4.53 -1.90
C SER A 141 6.48 -4.76 -0.53
N PHE A 142 6.57 -5.97 0.02
CA PHE A 142 6.06 -6.28 1.35
C PHE A 142 6.90 -5.67 2.47
N LEU A 143 8.21 -5.57 2.32
CA LEU A 143 9.08 -4.90 3.30
C LEU A 143 8.76 -3.39 3.38
N MET A 144 8.42 -2.77 2.24
CA MET A 144 8.08 -1.34 2.17
C MET A 144 6.65 -1.05 2.63
N ASP A 145 5.76 -2.03 2.58
CA ASP A 145 4.39 -1.86 3.07
C ASP A 145 4.38 -1.67 4.60
N ALA A 146 4.04 -0.47 5.06
CA ALA A 146 3.90 -0.15 6.49
C ALA A 146 2.93 -1.10 7.22
N ARG A 147 1.96 -1.70 6.51
CA ARG A 147 1.00 -2.66 7.05
C ARG A 147 1.63 -4.02 7.39
N THR A 148 2.78 -4.34 6.81
CA THR A 148 3.58 -5.52 7.20
C THR A 148 4.05 -5.41 8.64
N GLY A 149 4.19 -4.19 9.18
CA GLY A 149 4.40 -3.99 10.61
C GLY A 149 5.84 -4.05 11.09
N LEU A 150 6.82 -4.06 10.19
CA LEU A 150 8.25 -4.03 10.55
C LEU A 150 8.60 -2.84 11.45
N GLY A 151 7.99 -1.68 11.21
CA GLY A 151 8.21 -0.46 12.01
C GLY A 151 7.83 -0.57 13.49
N ARG A 152 7.10 -1.61 13.92
CA ARG A 152 6.86 -1.91 15.34
C ARG A 152 8.16 -2.29 16.07
N PHE A 153 9.12 -2.83 15.33
CA PHE A 153 10.43 -3.25 15.81
C PHE A 153 11.41 -2.10 15.58
N ARG A 154 11.67 -1.30 16.62
CA ARG A 154 12.50 -0.07 16.56
C ARG A 154 14.00 -0.37 16.55
N ALA A 155 14.42 -1.44 15.89
CA ALA A 155 15.78 -1.99 15.96
C ALA A 155 16.60 -1.79 14.69
N PHE A 156 16.07 -1.06 13.69
CA PHE A 156 16.75 -0.83 12.42
C PHE A 156 17.77 0.31 12.50
N ARG A 157 18.88 0.19 11.75
CA ARG A 157 19.96 1.18 11.72
C ARG A 157 19.48 2.53 11.19
N ILE A 158 18.64 2.50 10.14
CA ILE A 158 18.06 3.68 9.51
C ILE A 158 16.54 3.64 9.53
N SER A 159 15.93 4.83 9.44
CA SER A 159 14.47 4.96 9.34
C SER A 159 13.95 4.42 8.01
N ASN A 160 12.67 4.04 7.94
CA ASN A 160 12.06 3.66 6.66
C ASN A 160 12.06 4.81 5.64
N TYR A 161 11.96 6.06 6.10
CA TYR A 161 12.07 7.23 5.20
C TYR A 161 13.47 7.32 4.57
N THR A 162 14.52 7.18 5.39
CA THR A 162 15.91 7.16 4.90
C THR A 162 16.14 5.99 3.94
N LEU A 163 15.66 4.79 4.29
CA LEU A 163 15.76 3.63 3.42
C LEU A 163 15.06 3.85 2.08
N MET A 164 13.85 4.43 2.06
CA MET A 164 13.14 4.75 0.82
C MET A 164 13.96 5.69 -0.06
N MET A 165 14.56 6.74 0.52
CA MET A 165 15.42 7.67 -0.22
C MET A 165 16.65 6.98 -0.83
N GLU A 166 17.30 6.09 -0.08
CA GLU A 166 18.44 5.30 -0.57
C GLU A 166 18.02 4.29 -1.65
N LEU A 167 16.88 3.62 -1.47
CA LEU A 167 16.35 2.64 -2.42
C LEU A 167 16.05 3.23 -3.78
N ILE A 168 15.68 4.51 -3.87
CA ILE A 168 15.46 5.19 -5.16
C ILE A 168 16.74 5.19 -5.99
N ASP A 169 17.90 5.40 -5.37
CA ASP A 169 19.18 5.33 -6.07
C ASP A 169 19.62 3.89 -6.31
N TYR A 170 19.44 3.00 -5.34
CA TYR A 170 19.81 1.59 -5.51
C TYR A 170 19.00 0.91 -6.63
N CYS A 171 17.69 1.13 -6.72
CA CYS A 171 16.85 0.59 -7.80
C CYS A 171 17.27 1.09 -9.19
N ARG A 172 17.97 2.22 -9.28
CA ARG A 172 18.47 2.74 -10.55
C ARG A 172 19.68 2.00 -11.06
N ASP A 173 20.51 1.45 -10.18
CA ASP A 173 21.85 0.95 -10.51
C ASP A 173 22.06 -0.54 -10.17
N HIS A 174 21.21 -1.12 -9.30
CA HIS A 174 21.36 -2.48 -8.78
C HIS A 174 20.23 -3.39 -9.25
N THR A 175 20.54 -4.68 -9.34
CA THR A 175 19.54 -5.74 -9.47
C THR A 175 18.81 -5.95 -8.14
N ILE A 176 17.66 -6.63 -8.18
CA ILE A 176 16.90 -6.93 -6.97
C ILE A 176 17.65 -7.80 -5.98
N ASP A 177 18.44 -8.76 -6.45
CA ASP A 177 19.25 -9.64 -5.58
C ASP A 177 20.31 -8.83 -4.83
N GLU A 178 20.96 -7.88 -5.50
CA GLU A 178 21.91 -6.95 -4.87
C GLU A 178 21.23 -6.02 -3.87
N ILE A 179 20.03 -5.51 -4.18
CA ILE A 179 19.24 -4.67 -3.28
C ILE A 179 18.89 -5.42 -2.00
N LEU A 180 18.46 -6.68 -2.10
CA LEU A 180 18.09 -7.50 -0.94
C LEU A 180 19.29 -7.82 -0.03
N GLU A 181 20.51 -7.76 -0.57
CA GLU A 181 21.75 -7.97 0.18
C GLU A 181 22.32 -6.68 0.80
N LEU A 182 21.77 -5.50 0.50
CA LEU A 182 22.16 -4.25 1.14
C LEU A 182 21.92 -4.34 2.66
N PRO A 183 22.86 -3.89 3.52
CA PRO A 183 22.76 -4.11 4.98
C PRO A 183 21.41 -3.71 5.60
N ASP A 184 20.88 -2.55 5.24
CA ASP A 184 19.61 -2.03 5.79
C ASP A 184 18.37 -2.72 5.22
N VAL A 185 18.46 -3.32 4.03
CA VAL A 185 17.39 -4.16 3.46
C VAL A 185 17.47 -5.55 4.07
N LYS A 186 18.67 -6.12 4.16
CA LYS A 186 18.94 -7.45 4.70
C LYS A 186 18.50 -7.59 6.16
N GLU A 187 18.76 -6.59 7.01
CA GLU A 187 18.25 -6.63 8.40
C GLU A 187 16.71 -6.70 8.48
N ARG A 188 16.01 -6.12 7.50
CA ARG A 188 14.53 -6.18 7.39
C ARG A 188 14.06 -7.51 6.83
N VAL A 189 14.75 -8.05 5.83
CA VAL A 189 14.53 -9.40 5.29
C VAL A 189 14.68 -10.44 6.41
N GLU A 190 15.78 -10.38 7.16
CA GLU A 190 16.04 -11.30 8.27
C GLU A 190 14.98 -11.21 9.37
N LEU A 191 14.54 -10.00 9.72
CA LEU A 191 13.48 -9.81 10.71
C LEU A 191 12.13 -10.34 10.20
N TYR A 192 11.81 -10.09 8.94
CA TYR A 192 10.58 -10.58 8.30
C TYR A 192 10.50 -12.11 8.37
N PHE A 193 11.55 -12.80 7.90
CA PHE A 193 11.57 -14.26 7.88
C PHE A 193 11.75 -14.88 9.27
N ARG A 194 12.42 -14.19 10.21
CA ARG A 194 12.50 -14.64 11.62
C ARG A 194 11.13 -14.89 12.23
N TYR A 195 10.14 -14.06 11.88
CA TYR A 195 8.80 -14.14 12.47
C TYR A 195 7.76 -14.78 11.56
N GLU A 196 8.13 -15.28 10.39
CA GLU A 196 7.18 -15.75 9.39
C GLU A 196 6.24 -16.84 9.93
N ASP A 197 6.81 -17.91 10.49
CA ASP A 197 6.05 -19.02 11.06
C ASP A 197 5.24 -18.62 12.29
N ASP A 198 5.81 -17.76 13.13
CA ASP A 198 5.14 -17.29 14.34
C ASP A 198 3.99 -16.33 14.00
N PHE A 199 4.12 -15.52 12.94
CA PHE A 199 3.04 -14.71 12.41
C PHE A 199 1.91 -15.58 11.85
N LYS A 200 2.23 -16.63 11.07
CA LYS A 200 1.22 -17.59 10.58
C LYS A 200 0.45 -18.24 11.75
N LYS A 201 1.16 -18.73 12.77
CA LYS A 201 0.55 -19.30 13.99
C LYS A 201 -0.27 -18.27 14.76
N MET A 202 0.21 -17.04 14.89
CA MET A 202 -0.51 -15.94 15.53
C MET A 202 -1.85 -15.67 14.83
N ILE A 203 -1.87 -15.59 13.50
CA ILE A 203 -3.12 -15.46 12.76
C ILE A 203 -4.04 -16.65 13.02
N GLN A 204 -3.54 -17.88 12.93
CA GLN A 204 -4.35 -19.10 13.11
C GLN A 204 -4.94 -19.24 14.52
N ASN A 205 -4.17 -18.90 15.56
CA ASN A 205 -4.60 -18.99 16.96
C ASN A 205 -5.68 -17.95 17.32
N HIS A 206 -5.76 -16.86 16.55
CA HIS A 206 -6.66 -15.74 16.80
C HIS A 206 -7.76 -15.61 15.74
N ALA A 207 -7.84 -16.56 14.81
CA ALA A 207 -8.79 -16.57 13.71
C ALA A 207 -10.08 -17.33 14.07
N LYS A 208 -11.21 -16.78 13.64
CA LYS A 208 -12.53 -17.43 13.65
C LYS A 208 -13.21 -17.17 12.31
N VAL A 209 -13.74 -18.22 11.70
CA VAL A 209 -14.46 -18.13 10.42
C VAL A 209 -15.96 -18.07 10.70
N TYR A 210 -16.63 -17.09 10.11
CA TYR A 210 -18.07 -16.88 10.16
C TYR A 210 -18.61 -16.89 8.73
N ASP A 211 -18.99 -18.07 8.24
CA ASP A 211 -19.30 -18.30 6.82
C ASP A 211 -18.12 -17.85 5.93
N GLU A 212 -18.30 -16.90 5.01
CA GLU A 212 -17.24 -16.40 4.13
C GLU A 212 -16.36 -15.30 4.75
N ILE A 213 -16.58 -14.96 6.03
CA ILE A 213 -15.89 -13.86 6.73
C ILE A 213 -14.87 -14.42 7.72
N LEU A 214 -13.60 -14.03 7.55
CA LEU A 214 -12.53 -14.32 8.51
C LEU A 214 -12.43 -13.20 9.55
N VAL A 215 -12.58 -13.51 10.84
CA VAL A 215 -12.28 -12.57 11.93
C VAL A 215 -10.96 -12.95 12.57
N VAL A 216 -10.02 -12.01 12.67
CA VAL A 216 -8.74 -12.19 13.36
C VAL A 216 -8.64 -11.18 14.51
N ASP A 217 -8.77 -11.63 15.75
CA ASP A 217 -8.73 -10.75 16.93
C ASP A 217 -7.36 -10.73 17.61
N LEU A 218 -6.61 -9.65 17.37
CA LEU A 218 -5.25 -9.47 17.84
C LEU A 218 -5.15 -8.55 19.06
N ARG A 219 -6.26 -8.24 19.75
CA ARG A 219 -6.24 -7.37 20.94
C ARG A 219 -5.40 -7.96 22.09
N ASP A 220 -5.35 -9.28 22.20
CA ASP A 220 -4.56 -9.95 23.25
C ASP A 220 -3.13 -10.31 22.82
N VAL A 221 -2.67 -9.77 21.68
CA VAL A 221 -1.34 -10.01 21.12
C VAL A 221 -0.46 -8.77 21.29
N ASP A 222 0.66 -8.91 22.00
CA ASP A 222 1.66 -7.86 22.15
C ASP A 222 3.09 -8.45 22.16
N PRO A 223 3.96 -8.12 21.18
CA PRO A 223 3.68 -7.32 19.99
C PRO A 223 2.94 -8.13 18.92
N ILE A 224 2.16 -7.44 18.06
CA ILE A 224 1.70 -8.01 16.79
C ILE A 224 2.92 -8.20 15.88
N LEU A 225 3.23 -9.45 15.56
CA LEU A 225 4.39 -9.84 14.75
C LEU A 225 4.29 -9.31 13.31
N PRO A 226 5.42 -9.13 12.60
CA PRO A 226 5.41 -8.65 11.23
C PRO A 226 5.05 -9.77 10.27
N GLY A 227 4.33 -9.42 9.20
CA GLY A 227 3.96 -10.34 8.13
C GLY A 227 3.10 -9.64 7.10
N ASN A 228 3.20 -10.04 5.83
CA ASN A 228 2.45 -9.33 4.79
C ASN A 228 0.94 -9.48 5.04
N ARG A 229 0.18 -8.43 4.70
CA ARG A 229 -1.24 -8.32 5.04
C ARG A 229 -2.14 -9.39 4.40
N PHE A 230 -1.62 -10.14 3.42
CA PHE A 230 -2.39 -11.11 2.65
C PHE A 230 -2.24 -12.55 3.15
N ILE A 231 -1.29 -12.84 4.05
CA ILE A 231 -1.08 -14.17 4.66
C ILE A 231 -2.40 -14.81 5.12
N LYS A 232 -3.27 -14.04 5.78
CA LYS A 232 -4.57 -14.53 6.25
C LYS A 232 -5.44 -15.12 5.15
N TYR A 233 -5.42 -14.57 3.93
CA TYR A 233 -6.16 -15.11 2.80
C TYR A 233 -5.50 -16.33 2.18
N ALA A 234 -4.17 -16.45 2.27
CA ALA A 234 -3.47 -17.66 1.87
C ALA A 234 -3.74 -18.83 2.84
N LEU A 235 -3.89 -18.53 4.14
CA LEU A 235 -4.21 -19.48 5.19
C LEU A 235 -5.69 -19.90 5.18
N TYR A 236 -6.60 -18.99 4.81
CA TYR A 236 -8.05 -19.20 4.75
C TYR A 236 -8.61 -18.87 3.35
N PRO A 237 -8.23 -19.62 2.30
CA PRO A 237 -8.54 -19.30 0.91
C PRO A 237 -10.03 -19.35 0.57
N GLU A 238 -10.84 -20.01 1.39
CA GLU A 238 -12.30 -20.05 1.26
C GLU A 238 -12.97 -18.71 1.62
N THR A 239 -12.31 -17.87 2.42
CA THR A 239 -12.89 -16.61 2.92
C THR A 239 -12.78 -15.49 1.90
N GLN A 240 -13.84 -14.69 1.78
CA GLN A 240 -13.96 -13.60 0.81
C GLN A 240 -13.60 -12.25 1.40
N ILE A 241 -13.80 -12.07 2.71
CA ILE A 241 -13.51 -10.84 3.44
C ILE A 241 -12.84 -11.22 4.76
N SER A 242 -11.94 -10.37 5.25
CA SER A 242 -11.47 -10.43 6.63
C SER A 242 -11.79 -9.18 7.42
N ILE A 243 -12.05 -9.35 8.71
CA ILE A 243 -12.06 -8.31 9.75
C ILE A 243 -10.90 -8.62 10.69
N GLN A 244 -9.93 -7.72 10.77
CA GLN A 244 -8.87 -7.79 11.76
C GLN A 244 -9.18 -6.78 12.87
N VAL A 245 -9.25 -7.26 14.11
CA VAL A 245 -9.60 -6.50 15.30
C VAL A 245 -8.33 -6.22 16.10
N MET A 246 -8.07 -4.95 16.39
CA MET A 246 -6.86 -4.51 17.10
C MET A 246 -7.18 -3.37 18.05
N TRP A 247 -6.33 -3.15 19.05
CA TRP A 247 -6.38 -1.90 19.81
C TRP A 247 -5.98 -0.71 18.95
N GLY A 248 -6.72 0.39 19.06
CA GLY A 248 -6.28 1.68 18.57
C GLY A 248 -5.26 2.33 19.50
N LEU A 249 -5.00 3.62 19.27
CA LEU A 249 -3.95 4.35 19.96
C LEU A 249 -4.09 4.22 21.49
N LYS A 250 -3.06 3.70 22.15
CA LYS A 250 -3.02 3.51 23.62
C LYS A 250 -4.24 2.75 24.16
N LYS A 251 -4.84 1.84 23.38
CA LYS A 251 -6.06 1.07 23.73
C LYS A 251 -7.28 1.95 24.06
N GLN A 252 -7.33 3.19 23.57
CA GLN A 252 -8.47 4.09 23.80
C GLN A 252 -9.75 3.66 23.10
N ASN A 253 -9.61 2.90 22.00
CA ASN A 253 -10.70 2.32 21.24
C ASN A 253 -10.24 1.00 20.59
N THR A 254 -11.17 0.30 19.97
CA THR A 254 -10.92 -0.87 19.14
C THR A 254 -11.06 -0.50 17.67
N VAL A 255 -10.16 -1.00 16.84
CA VAL A 255 -10.16 -0.75 15.39
C VAL A 255 -10.56 -2.03 14.67
N PHE A 256 -11.55 -1.93 13.79
CA PHE A 256 -11.80 -2.95 12.79
C PHE A 256 -11.13 -2.53 11.49
N THR A 257 -10.23 -3.36 10.99
CA THR A 257 -9.67 -3.22 9.64
C THR A 257 -10.23 -4.31 8.76
N VAL A 258 -10.99 -3.93 7.74
CA VAL A 258 -11.75 -4.84 6.89
C VAL A 258 -11.18 -4.81 5.48
N GLY A 259 -11.01 -5.97 4.86
CA GLY A 259 -10.51 -6.08 3.50
C GLY A 259 -11.07 -7.29 2.76
N LYS A 260 -11.21 -7.18 1.44
CA LYS A 260 -11.50 -8.33 0.57
C LYS A 260 -10.28 -9.21 0.42
N SER A 261 -10.52 -10.50 0.27
CA SER A 261 -9.54 -11.49 -0.13
C SER A 261 -9.09 -11.23 -1.55
N ILE A 262 -7.78 -11.39 -1.78
CA ILE A 262 -7.18 -11.34 -3.11
C ILE A 262 -7.10 -12.71 -3.77
N ILE A 263 -7.38 -13.76 -3.00
CA ILE A 263 -7.45 -15.17 -3.42
C ILE A 263 -8.89 -15.52 -3.82
N ASN A 264 -9.87 -15.21 -2.97
CA ASN A 264 -11.30 -15.40 -3.25
C ASN A 264 -11.99 -14.04 -3.43
N ARG A 265 -12.11 -13.61 -4.69
CA ARG A 265 -12.63 -12.29 -5.07
C ARG A 265 -14.15 -12.26 -5.31
N SER A 266 -14.89 -13.27 -4.83
CA SER A 266 -16.33 -13.41 -5.13
C SER A 266 -17.23 -12.43 -4.39
N SER A 267 -16.74 -11.70 -3.38
CA SER A 267 -17.56 -10.71 -2.67
C SER A 267 -17.73 -9.43 -3.48
N ASP A 268 -18.98 -8.99 -3.67
CA ASP A 268 -19.32 -7.72 -4.30
C ASP A 268 -19.51 -6.54 -3.32
N VAL A 269 -19.56 -6.83 -2.01
CA VAL A 269 -19.81 -5.86 -0.94
C VAL A 269 -18.93 -4.63 -1.04
N ASN A 270 -19.49 -3.43 -0.89
CA ASN A 270 -18.69 -2.21 -0.78
C ASN A 270 -18.24 -2.01 0.69
N ILE A 271 -17.00 -2.41 1.01
CA ILE A 271 -16.50 -2.32 2.39
C ILE A 271 -16.50 -0.88 2.91
N GLY A 272 -16.10 0.09 2.08
CA GLY A 272 -16.08 1.51 2.46
C GLY A 272 -17.44 2.02 2.91
N GLU A 273 -18.51 1.67 2.20
CA GLU A 273 -19.89 2.04 2.56
C GLU A 273 -20.35 1.38 3.87
N VAL A 274 -19.99 0.10 4.08
CA VAL A 274 -20.31 -0.58 5.35
C VAL A 274 -19.59 0.10 6.50
N MET A 275 -18.29 0.38 6.38
CA MET A 275 -17.51 1.01 7.44
C MET A 275 -17.96 2.44 7.75
N LEU A 276 -18.47 3.17 6.75
CA LEU A 276 -19.02 4.53 6.91
C LEU A 276 -20.22 4.56 7.87
N GLN A 277 -21.04 3.51 7.89
CA GLN A 277 -22.19 3.39 8.82
C GLN A 277 -21.76 3.35 10.30
N TYR A 278 -20.50 2.99 10.56
CA TYR A 278 -19.90 2.92 11.91
C TYR A 278 -18.91 4.05 12.17
N GLY A 279 -19.04 5.19 11.48
CA GLY A 279 -18.15 6.35 11.64
C GLY A 279 -16.74 6.14 11.09
N GLY A 280 -16.55 5.09 10.29
CA GLY A 280 -15.32 4.78 9.59
C GLY A 280 -15.32 5.27 8.15
N GLY A 281 -14.63 4.54 7.29
CA GLY A 281 -14.60 4.80 5.85
C GLY A 281 -13.64 3.87 5.13
N GLY A 282 -13.46 4.11 3.83
CA GLY A 282 -12.60 3.31 2.97
C GLY A 282 -13.05 3.38 1.52
N HIS A 283 -12.71 2.34 0.77
CA HIS A 283 -13.12 2.12 -0.62
C HIS A 283 -13.75 0.73 -0.77
N LYS A 284 -14.12 0.35 -2.00
CA LYS A 284 -14.85 -0.91 -2.28
C LYS A 284 -14.20 -2.16 -1.67
N ASN A 285 -12.87 -2.21 -1.64
CA ASN A 285 -12.10 -3.42 -1.30
C ASN A 285 -11.49 -3.40 0.10
N ALA A 286 -11.49 -2.26 0.80
CA ALA A 286 -10.95 -2.15 2.14
C ALA A 286 -11.51 -0.92 2.87
N GLY A 287 -11.58 -1.02 4.19
CA GLY A 287 -12.02 0.07 5.04
C GLY A 287 -11.71 -0.17 6.50
N THR A 288 -11.91 0.86 7.31
CA THR A 288 -11.69 0.78 8.75
C THR A 288 -12.75 1.56 9.50
N CYS A 289 -13.09 1.14 10.72
CA CYS A 289 -13.85 1.93 11.68
C CYS A 289 -13.23 1.81 13.09
N GLN A 290 -13.50 2.81 13.94
CA GLN A 290 -13.01 2.85 15.33
C GLN A 290 -14.21 2.80 16.28
N ILE A 291 -14.20 1.81 17.17
CA ILE A 291 -15.32 1.40 18.00
C ILE A 291 -14.96 1.60 19.48
N PRO A 292 -15.88 2.15 20.31
CA PRO A 292 -15.71 2.13 21.76
C PRO A 292 -15.48 0.71 22.29
N ASN A 293 -14.52 0.54 23.20
CA ASN A 293 -14.10 -0.78 23.66
C ASN A 293 -15.26 -1.63 24.22
N ASP A 294 -16.18 -0.98 24.94
CA ASP A 294 -17.38 -1.58 25.55
C ASP A 294 -18.42 -2.05 24.53
N LYS A 295 -18.36 -1.57 23.29
CA LYS A 295 -19.28 -1.92 22.20
C LYS A 295 -18.70 -2.91 21.19
N THR A 296 -17.46 -3.36 21.40
CA THR A 296 -16.74 -4.14 20.39
C THR A 296 -17.49 -5.39 19.97
N GLU A 297 -17.92 -6.22 20.91
CA GLU A 297 -18.53 -7.52 20.60
C GLU A 297 -19.88 -7.36 19.88
N GLU A 298 -20.70 -6.39 20.34
CA GLU A 298 -21.99 -6.07 19.73
C GLU A 298 -21.83 -5.61 18.28
N LEU A 299 -20.97 -4.62 18.05
CA LEU A 299 -20.78 -4.04 16.72
C LEU A 299 -19.99 -4.98 15.80
N LEU A 300 -19.14 -5.86 16.32
CA LEU A 300 -18.49 -6.89 15.51
C LEU A 300 -19.51 -7.83 14.88
N VAL A 301 -20.49 -8.31 15.66
CA VAL A 301 -21.57 -9.16 15.14
C VAL A 301 -22.39 -8.42 14.09
N GLU A 302 -22.71 -7.15 14.32
CA GLU A 302 -23.45 -6.33 13.36
C GLU A 302 -22.67 -6.15 12.04
N VAL A 303 -21.39 -5.80 12.13
CA VAL A 303 -20.50 -5.63 10.97
C VAL A 303 -20.37 -6.94 10.19
N ILE A 304 -20.19 -8.09 10.86
CA ILE A 304 -20.17 -9.40 10.20
C ILE A 304 -21.48 -9.62 9.42
N GLY A 305 -22.63 -9.29 10.01
CA GLY A 305 -23.92 -9.41 9.34
C GLY A 305 -24.04 -8.54 8.08
N LYS A 306 -23.51 -7.31 8.12
CA LYS A 306 -23.51 -6.40 6.95
C LYS A 306 -22.57 -6.85 5.83
N LEU A 307 -21.49 -7.55 6.15
CA LEU A 307 -20.50 -8.02 5.18
C LEU A 307 -20.87 -9.35 4.50
N LYS A 308 -21.87 -10.07 5.01
CA LYS A 308 -22.43 -11.28 4.38
C LYS A 308 -23.48 -10.99 3.31
N ALA A 309 -24.03 -9.77 3.29
CA ALA A 309 -25.18 -9.37 2.49
C ALA A 309 -24.84 -9.08 1.02
#